data_AF-A0A812L4F7-F1
#
_entry.id   AF-A0A812L4F7-F1
#
_cell.length_a   1.000
_cell.length_b   1.000
_cell.length_c   1.000
_cell.angle_alpha   90.00
_cell.angle_beta   90.00
_cell.angle_gamma   90.00
#
_symmetry.space_group_name_H-M   'P 1'
#
loop_
_entity.id
_entity.type
_entity.pdbx_description
1 polymer ?
#
loop_
_entity_poly.entity_id
_entity_poly.type
_entity_poly.pdbx_seq_one_letter_code
_entity_poly.pdbx_strand_id
1 'polypeptide(L)'
;MATIATLAPPANGREHRLSGRLSAIGAALDGAVDALTMTPGSHNTGRVPTFPDFALPGAQTASELAELRARAEAARATQSGGMSAHRRRISSVASSLEGLLPDNEASAIDWELRSEEKALEKLPWTRGRAFSFIVSSIIFLNTVWLGLETDFYDERNYVDQVDPWRIVNYSFVGFFVVELVIRIYSRSWWPFIADNWNKFDFGLVLLSLLDTFLLEQISDSAGSLSSLRVLRVLRVARVLRLLRFFKPLWLLVIGAVDAMRALLWAWVLISILIYIFAILLTRTVGFAHQGATDDVDKYFGNLLYSCFTLFQVMTLEGWPDVARAATNVEPWVWIVFIAFLLITTFSIMNMIVSVIVDSTLEAALDQKLQAMRDQEYQTSMAAVKVDEVFRRADGNGDGHITKEELMQALLKPDVRLYLREVGIDITNAEFIFDVIDYDGSGELEYKETT
;
A
#
# COMPACT_ATOMS: atom_id res chain seq x y z
N MET A 1 -44.31 43.99 -1.19
CA MET A 1 -44.46 42.52 -1.17
C MET A 1 -43.23 41.94 -1.85
N ALA A 2 -42.20 41.51 -1.12
CA ALA A 2 -42.12 40.28 -0.31
C ALA A 2 -41.99 39.03 -1.22
N THR A 3 -40.76 38.49 -1.39
CA THR A 3 -40.20 37.24 -0.77
C THR A 3 -40.41 36.04 -1.73
N ILE A 4 -39.55 35.05 -2.01
CA ILE A 4 -38.55 34.26 -1.25
C ILE A 4 -37.54 33.67 -2.26
N ALA A 5 -36.23 33.84 -2.02
CA ALA A 5 -35.16 33.00 -2.56
C ALA A 5 -34.49 32.30 -1.36
N THR A 6 -34.59 30.97 -1.31
CA THR A 6 -34.14 30.13 -0.21
C THR A 6 -32.63 29.90 -0.26
N LEU A 7 -31.98 30.07 0.89
CA LEU A 7 -30.56 29.87 1.14
C LEU A 7 -30.09 28.43 0.92
N ALA A 8 -28.95 28.27 0.25
CA ALA A 8 -27.98 27.20 0.49
C ALA A 8 -26.64 27.87 0.86
N PRO A 9 -25.98 27.53 1.98
CA PRO A 9 -24.72 28.16 2.37
C PRO A 9 -23.55 27.61 1.54
N PRO A 10 -22.48 28.40 1.33
CA PRO A 10 -21.32 27.99 0.55
C PRO A 10 -20.51 26.90 1.26
N ALA A 11 -20.14 25.86 0.51
CA ALA A 11 -19.28 24.77 0.96
C ALA A 11 -17.91 25.31 1.42
N ASN A 12 -17.57 25.05 2.69
CA ASN A 12 -16.36 25.52 3.36
C ASN A 12 -15.10 24.78 2.88
N GLY A 13 -14.19 25.49 2.19
CA GLY A 13 -12.81 25.05 1.90
C GLY A 13 -11.89 24.88 3.14
N ARG A 14 -12.45 24.90 4.36
CA ARG A 14 -11.74 24.66 5.63
C ARG A 14 -11.67 23.16 5.98
N GLU A 15 -12.69 22.38 5.66
CA GLU A 15 -12.74 20.95 6.03
C GLU A 15 -11.72 20.10 5.26
N HIS A 16 -11.50 20.43 3.98
CA HIS A 16 -10.52 19.72 3.14
C HIS A 16 -9.06 20.01 3.53
N ARG A 17 -8.79 21.16 4.17
CA ARG A 17 -7.46 21.52 4.72
C ARG A 17 -7.23 20.91 6.11
N LEU A 18 -8.29 20.73 6.90
CA LEU A 18 -8.25 20.08 8.20
C LEU A 18 -8.02 18.56 8.07
N SER A 19 -8.68 17.87 7.13
CA SER A 19 -8.48 16.42 6.97
C SER A 19 -7.06 16.06 6.49
N GLY A 20 -6.45 16.90 5.64
CA GLY A 20 -5.06 16.74 5.22
C GLY A 20 -4.05 16.98 6.35
N ARG A 21 -4.29 17.97 7.23
CA ARG A 21 -3.44 18.24 8.39
C ARG A 21 -3.57 17.16 9.47
N LEU A 22 -4.79 16.67 9.72
CA LEU A 22 -5.04 15.56 10.65
C LEU A 22 -4.42 14.25 10.14
N SER A 23 -4.45 14.00 8.82
CA SER A 23 -3.75 12.87 8.20
C SER A 23 -2.23 12.96 8.36
N ALA A 24 -1.65 14.15 8.22
CA ALA A 24 -0.21 14.37 8.37
C ALA A 24 0.26 14.25 9.83
N ILE A 25 -0.55 14.77 10.78
CA ILE A 25 -0.28 14.65 12.21
C ILE A 25 -0.46 13.19 12.67
N GLY A 26 -1.49 12.50 12.17
CA GLY A 26 -1.68 11.06 12.37
C GLY A 26 -0.50 10.23 11.85
N ALA A 27 -0.01 10.51 10.64
CA ALA A 27 1.18 9.85 10.08
C ALA A 27 2.48 10.17 10.85
N ALA A 28 2.61 11.39 11.38
CA ALA A 28 3.74 11.78 12.23
C ALA A 28 3.70 11.10 13.61
N LEU A 29 2.50 10.93 14.17
CA LEU A 29 2.27 10.18 15.41
C LEU A 29 2.48 8.68 15.18
N ASP A 30 2.00 8.10 14.09
CA ASP A 30 2.25 6.71 13.71
C ASP A 30 3.74 6.46 13.50
N GLY A 31 4.46 7.36 12.81
CA GLY A 31 5.91 7.26 12.63
C GLY A 31 6.69 7.41 13.94
N ALA A 32 6.22 8.27 14.85
CA ALA A 32 6.80 8.41 16.19
C ALA A 32 6.51 7.19 17.08
N VAL A 33 5.32 6.61 16.98
CA VAL A 33 4.88 5.40 17.70
C VAL A 33 5.60 4.15 17.17
N ASP A 34 5.76 4.00 15.86
CA ASP A 34 6.54 2.91 15.24
C ASP A 34 8.02 2.98 15.63
N ALA A 35 8.60 4.19 15.66
CA ALA A 35 9.96 4.40 16.17
C ALA A 35 10.09 4.11 17.68
N LEU A 36 9.00 4.19 18.43
CA LEU A 36 8.94 3.94 19.88
C LEU A 36 8.56 2.48 20.25
N THR A 37 8.03 1.70 19.31
CA THR A 37 7.57 0.31 19.51
C THR A 37 8.58 -0.75 19.04
N MET A 38 9.68 -0.37 18.37
CA MET A 38 10.77 -1.29 18.06
C MET A 38 11.49 -1.75 19.35
N THR A 39 11.31 -3.03 19.70
CA THR A 39 12.08 -3.71 20.74
C THR A 39 13.54 -3.88 20.31
N PRO A 40 14.53 -3.72 21.21
CA PRO A 40 15.93 -3.99 20.87
C PRO A 40 16.10 -5.50 20.70
N GLY A 41 16.23 -5.96 19.46
CA GLY A 41 16.43 -7.40 19.19
C GLY A 41 16.31 -7.91 17.75
N SER A 42 16.05 -7.09 16.73
CA SER A 42 16.18 -7.53 15.33
C SER A 42 17.49 -7.03 14.73
N HIS A 43 18.47 -7.91 14.62
CA HIS A 43 19.64 -7.70 13.77
C HIS A 43 19.22 -7.60 12.28
N ASN A 44 20.01 -6.83 11.51
CA ASN A 44 19.89 -6.47 10.09
C ASN A 44 18.87 -5.38 9.75
N THR A 45 19.20 -4.21 9.18
CA THR A 45 20.38 -3.70 8.47
C THR A 45 20.60 -2.21 8.83
N GLY A 46 21.84 -1.74 8.91
CA GLY A 46 22.24 -0.41 9.42
C GLY A 46 21.73 0.83 8.67
N ARG A 47 20.42 1.09 8.70
CA ARG A 47 19.82 2.40 8.47
C ARG A 47 19.06 2.81 9.72
N VAL A 48 19.56 3.84 10.42
CA VAL A 48 18.77 4.58 11.40
C VAL A 48 17.60 5.20 10.62
N PRO A 49 16.33 4.98 11.01
CA PRO A 49 15.22 5.70 10.36
C PRO A 49 15.35 7.17 10.75
N THR A 50 15.77 7.98 9.78
CA THR A 50 15.70 9.43 9.87
C THR A 50 14.23 9.83 9.96
N PHE A 51 13.90 10.76 10.87
CA PHE A 51 12.58 11.40 10.85
C PHE A 51 12.34 11.96 9.44
N PRO A 52 11.20 11.68 8.78
CA PRO A 52 10.87 12.42 7.58
C PRO A 52 10.79 13.92 7.94
N ASP A 53 11.43 14.78 7.14
CA ASP A 53 11.34 16.24 7.27
C ASP A 53 9.90 16.68 6.98
N PHE A 54 9.05 16.59 7.99
CA PHE A 54 7.71 17.16 7.96
C PHE A 54 7.79 18.54 8.61
N ALA A 55 7.62 19.58 7.78
CA ALA A 55 7.38 20.93 8.26
C ALA A 55 6.04 20.93 9.03
N LEU A 56 6.11 20.94 10.36
CA LEU A 56 4.94 21.15 11.21
C LEU A 56 4.36 22.53 10.89
N PRO A 57 3.07 22.64 10.55
CA PRO A 57 2.47 23.94 10.26
C PRO A 57 2.29 24.72 11.57
N GLY A 58 3.32 25.50 11.95
CA GLY A 58 3.31 26.37 13.13
C GLY A 58 4.67 26.73 13.73
N ALA A 59 5.77 26.03 13.42
CA ALA A 59 7.10 26.41 13.91
C ALA A 59 7.64 27.59 13.08
N GLN A 60 7.67 28.79 13.65
CA GLN A 60 8.04 30.01 12.91
C GLN A 60 9.55 30.22 12.83
N THR A 61 10.38 29.42 13.52
CA THR A 61 11.84 29.51 13.41
C THR A 61 12.53 28.13 13.47
N ALA A 62 13.63 27.98 12.71
CA ALA A 62 14.49 26.79 12.73
C ALA A 62 15.06 26.49 14.13
N SER A 63 15.17 27.52 14.98
CA SER A 63 15.55 27.45 16.40
C SER A 63 14.57 26.61 17.23
N GLU A 64 13.26 26.82 17.07
CA GLU A 64 12.24 26.07 17.82
C GLU A 64 12.19 24.59 17.41
N LEU A 65 12.41 24.32 16.13
CA LEU A 65 12.47 22.95 15.60
C LEU A 65 13.73 22.21 16.11
N ALA A 66 14.85 22.92 16.21
CA ALA A 66 16.11 22.38 16.76
C ALA A 66 16.00 22.13 18.27
N GLU A 67 15.32 23.00 19.01
CA GLU A 67 15.09 22.84 20.44
C GLU A 67 14.14 21.66 20.74
N LEU A 68 13.08 21.50 19.93
CA LEU A 68 12.18 20.34 20.01
C LEU A 68 12.90 19.03 19.67
N ARG A 69 13.77 19.03 18.66
CA ARG A 69 14.64 17.88 18.32
C ARG A 69 15.59 17.55 19.48
N ALA A 70 16.26 18.54 20.06
CA ALA A 70 17.17 18.36 21.19
C ALA A 70 16.46 17.81 22.45
N ARG A 71 15.24 18.29 22.74
CA ARG A 71 14.43 17.80 23.87
C ARG A 71 13.92 16.37 23.64
N ALA A 72 13.54 16.03 22.41
CA ALA A 72 13.15 14.67 22.04
C ALA A 72 14.33 13.68 22.10
N GLU A 73 15.53 14.11 21.71
CA GLU A 73 16.77 13.32 21.79
C GLU A 73 17.26 13.15 23.23
N ALA A 74 17.18 14.19 24.06
CA ALA A 74 17.47 14.10 25.50
C ALA A 74 16.51 13.13 26.22
N ALA A 75 15.23 13.11 25.84
CA ALA A 75 14.24 12.15 26.33
C ALA A 75 14.50 10.71 25.83
N ARG A 76 15.17 10.53 24.69
CA ARG A 76 15.63 9.23 24.18
C ARG A 76 16.87 8.71 24.91
N ALA A 77 17.82 9.60 25.25
CA ALA A 77 19.10 9.26 25.89
C ALA A 77 18.95 8.71 27.32
N THR A 78 17.82 8.98 27.98
CA THR A 78 17.51 8.43 29.31
C THR A 78 16.90 7.03 29.19
N GLN A 79 17.72 6.04 28.86
CA GLN A 79 17.31 4.64 28.69
C GLN A 79 17.34 3.87 30.02
N SER A 80 16.17 3.40 30.47
CA SER A 80 15.88 1.98 30.73
C SER A 80 14.51 1.86 31.42
N GLY A 81 13.64 0.97 30.93
CA GLY A 81 12.41 0.62 31.64
C GLY A 81 11.32 0.06 30.76
N GLY A 82 10.70 -1.04 31.21
CA GLY A 82 9.48 -1.61 30.61
C GLY A 82 8.27 -0.67 30.66
N MET A 83 7.10 -1.12 30.16
CA MET A 83 5.80 -0.44 29.95
C MET A 83 5.55 0.90 30.68
N SER A 84 5.95 1.06 31.94
CA SER A 84 5.97 2.33 32.69
C SER A 84 6.80 3.48 32.05
N ALA A 85 7.82 3.18 31.25
CA ALA A 85 8.63 4.18 30.54
C ALA A 85 7.97 4.63 29.22
N HIS A 86 7.26 3.71 28.54
CA HIS A 86 6.43 4.03 27.37
C HIS A 86 5.28 4.98 27.75
N ARG A 87 4.64 4.72 28.90
CA ARG A 87 3.60 5.57 29.49
C ARG A 87 4.08 7.00 29.76
N ARG A 88 5.30 7.15 30.30
CA ARG A 88 5.92 8.47 30.58
C ARG A 88 6.32 9.22 29.30
N ARG A 89 6.72 8.52 28.24
CA ARG A 89 7.07 9.12 26.94
C ARG A 89 5.87 9.69 26.21
N ILE A 90 4.76 8.95 26.18
CA ILE A 90 3.52 9.41 25.55
C ILE A 90 2.96 10.62 26.29
N SER A 91 2.92 10.57 27.63
CA SER A 91 2.43 11.71 28.42
C SER A 91 3.33 12.94 28.28
N SER A 92 4.66 12.77 28.20
CA SER A 92 5.57 13.91 28.03
C SER A 92 5.44 14.55 26.65
N VAL A 93 5.28 13.75 25.59
CA VAL A 93 5.07 14.26 24.22
C VAL A 93 3.70 14.95 24.10
N ALA A 94 2.64 14.35 24.65
CA ALA A 94 1.30 14.96 24.67
C ALA A 94 1.30 16.30 25.43
N SER A 95 1.92 16.36 26.63
CA SER A 95 2.04 17.61 27.39
C SER A 95 2.93 18.68 26.71
N SER A 96 3.87 18.26 25.85
CA SER A 96 4.72 19.18 25.09
C SER A 96 4.00 19.75 23.86
N LEU A 97 2.99 19.04 23.35
CA LEU A 97 2.18 19.42 22.19
C LEU A 97 0.93 20.24 22.58
N GLU A 98 0.50 20.18 23.85
CA GLU A 98 -0.68 20.84 24.41
C GLU A 98 -0.66 22.37 24.26
N GLY A 99 0.52 22.97 24.07
CA GLY A 99 0.69 24.42 23.79
C GLY A 99 0.88 24.80 22.32
N LEU A 100 1.02 23.84 21.40
CA LEU A 100 1.35 24.06 19.98
C LEU A 100 0.17 23.80 19.03
N LEU A 101 -0.88 23.13 19.50
CA LEU A 101 -2.04 22.73 18.71
C LEU A 101 -3.31 23.45 19.21
N PRO A 102 -4.23 23.86 18.32
CA PRO A 102 -5.51 24.42 18.73
C PRO A 102 -6.35 23.39 19.52
N ASP A 103 -7.16 23.84 20.49
CA ASP A 103 -7.85 23.00 21.49
C ASP A 103 -8.67 21.82 20.92
N ASN A 104 -9.19 21.97 19.70
CA ASN A 104 -9.93 20.93 18.98
C ASN A 104 -9.03 19.80 18.44
N GLU A 105 -7.78 20.09 18.09
CA GLU A 105 -6.78 19.11 17.63
C GLU A 105 -6.04 18.47 18.83
N ALA A 106 -5.80 19.24 19.89
CA ALA A 106 -5.22 18.72 21.14
C ALA A 106 -6.16 17.70 21.83
N SER A 107 -7.45 18.02 21.91
CA SER A 107 -8.47 17.06 22.39
C SER A 107 -8.63 15.86 21.45
N ALA A 108 -8.34 16.04 20.15
CA ALA A 108 -8.37 14.96 19.18
C ALA A 108 -7.29 13.90 19.51
N ILE A 109 -6.06 14.37 19.70
CA ILE A 109 -4.91 13.53 20.00
C ILE A 109 -5.02 12.92 21.41
N ASP A 110 -5.53 13.67 22.39
CA ASP A 110 -5.78 13.16 23.74
C ASP A 110 -6.84 12.04 23.76
N TRP A 111 -7.91 12.13 22.95
CA TRP A 111 -8.86 11.02 22.83
C TRP A 111 -8.26 9.81 22.14
N GLU A 112 -7.46 10.00 21.10
CA GLU A 112 -6.82 8.91 20.33
C GLU A 112 -5.83 8.16 21.22
N LEU A 113 -4.94 8.90 21.91
CA LEU A 113 -3.98 8.36 22.88
C LEU A 113 -4.65 7.64 24.06
N ARG A 114 -5.71 8.21 24.64
CA ARG A 114 -6.47 7.53 25.71
C ARG A 114 -7.25 6.32 25.20
N SER A 115 -7.67 6.32 23.93
CA SER A 115 -8.35 5.18 23.31
C SER A 115 -7.39 4.01 23.10
N GLU A 116 -6.14 4.30 22.69
CA GLU A 116 -5.06 3.31 22.62
C GLU A 116 -4.65 2.83 24.01
N GLU A 117 -4.53 3.72 25.01
CA GLU A 117 -4.18 3.36 26.39
C GLU A 117 -5.25 2.42 27.00
N LYS A 118 -6.54 2.71 26.78
CA LYS A 118 -7.66 1.84 27.20
C LYS A 118 -7.76 0.53 26.41
N ALA A 119 -7.26 0.48 25.17
CA ALA A 119 -7.17 -0.75 24.39
C ALA A 119 -5.99 -1.63 24.84
N LEU A 120 -4.88 -1.02 25.26
CA LEU A 120 -3.70 -1.67 25.81
C LEU A 120 -3.96 -2.33 27.18
N GLU A 121 -4.85 -1.74 28.00
CA GLU A 121 -5.17 -2.26 29.33
C GLU A 121 -6.04 -3.52 29.35
N LYS A 122 -6.91 -3.73 28.34
CA LYS A 122 -8.00 -4.70 28.48
C LYS A 122 -7.58 -6.17 28.35
N LEU A 123 -6.72 -6.55 27.39
CA LEU A 123 -6.30 -7.95 27.18
C LEU A 123 -4.90 -8.03 26.53
N PRO A 124 -3.80 -7.92 27.28
CA PRO A 124 -2.43 -7.91 26.72
C PRO A 124 -1.99 -9.23 26.06
N TRP A 125 -2.59 -10.36 26.45
CA TRP A 125 -2.25 -11.69 25.92
C TRP A 125 -2.70 -11.91 24.47
N THR A 126 -3.69 -11.16 23.96
CA THR A 126 -4.18 -11.27 22.57
C THR A 126 -3.17 -10.76 21.55
N ARG A 127 -2.20 -9.94 21.97
CA ARG A 127 -1.06 -9.51 21.13
C ARG A 127 0.15 -10.46 21.22
N GLY A 128 0.08 -11.50 22.06
CA GLY A 128 1.17 -12.45 22.25
C GLY A 128 1.39 -13.35 21.03
N ARG A 129 2.66 -13.68 20.76
CA ARG A 129 3.05 -14.64 19.71
C ARG A 129 2.36 -15.99 19.86
N ALA A 130 2.13 -16.45 21.10
CA ALA A 130 1.43 -17.69 21.39
C ALA A 130 -0.03 -17.68 20.94
N PHE A 131 -0.77 -16.58 21.18
CA PHE A 131 -2.15 -16.44 20.71
C PHE A 131 -2.22 -16.47 19.19
N SER A 132 -1.36 -15.69 18.53
CA SER A 132 -1.26 -15.70 17.06
C SER A 132 -0.97 -17.11 16.55
N PHE A 133 -0.03 -17.84 17.16
CA PHE A 133 0.32 -19.20 16.76
C PHE A 133 -0.86 -20.16 16.89
N ILE A 134 -1.59 -20.13 18.02
CA ILE A 134 -2.77 -20.98 18.24
C ILE A 134 -3.83 -20.73 17.16
N VAL A 135 -4.16 -19.46 16.91
CA VAL A 135 -5.13 -19.08 15.86
C VAL A 135 -4.64 -19.55 14.49
N SER A 136 -3.33 -19.48 14.23
CA SER A 136 -2.71 -19.98 12.99
C SER A 136 -2.88 -21.49 12.83
N SER A 137 -2.57 -22.24 13.88
CA SER A 137 -2.71 -23.69 13.88
C SER A 137 -4.15 -24.12 13.61
N ILE A 138 -5.12 -23.39 14.17
CA ILE A 138 -6.54 -23.68 13.97
C ILE A 138 -6.99 -23.34 12.55
N ILE A 139 -6.51 -22.24 11.95
CA ILE A 139 -6.77 -21.93 10.54
C ILE A 139 -6.19 -23.01 9.63
N PHE A 140 -4.95 -23.43 9.89
CA PHE A 140 -4.33 -24.50 9.12
C PHE A 140 -5.09 -25.82 9.25
N LEU A 141 -5.47 -26.20 10.47
CA LEU A 141 -6.26 -27.40 10.71
C LEU A 141 -7.63 -27.34 10.01
N ASN A 142 -8.29 -26.17 10.02
CA ASN A 142 -9.54 -25.96 9.30
C ASN A 142 -9.38 -26.13 7.79
N THR A 143 -8.27 -25.66 7.20
CA THR A 143 -7.97 -25.85 5.78
C THR A 143 -7.73 -27.32 5.43
N VAL A 144 -6.95 -28.04 6.25
CA VAL A 144 -6.74 -29.49 6.04
C VAL A 144 -8.05 -30.25 6.16
N TRP A 145 -8.87 -29.90 7.16
CA TRP A 145 -10.19 -30.49 7.35
C TRP A 145 -11.10 -30.28 6.13
N LEU A 146 -11.12 -29.07 5.55
CA LEU A 146 -11.89 -28.78 4.36
C LEU A 146 -11.46 -29.63 3.15
N GLY A 147 -10.15 -29.88 3.01
CA GLY A 147 -9.63 -30.78 1.97
C GLY A 147 -10.13 -32.22 2.16
N LEU A 148 -10.07 -32.73 3.39
CA LEU A 148 -10.58 -34.06 3.73
C LEU A 148 -12.09 -34.17 3.52
N GLU A 149 -12.86 -33.17 3.93
CA GLU A 149 -14.31 -33.11 3.66
C GLU A 149 -14.56 -33.20 2.15
N THR A 150 -13.79 -32.49 1.32
CA THR A 150 -14.01 -32.49 -0.14
C THR A 150 -13.83 -33.89 -0.77
N ASP A 151 -12.84 -34.67 -0.32
CA ASP A 151 -12.56 -36.00 -0.88
C ASP A 151 -13.44 -37.12 -0.29
N PHE A 152 -13.82 -37.00 0.99
CA PHE A 152 -14.51 -38.07 1.73
C PHE A 152 -16.01 -37.80 1.97
N TYR A 153 -16.54 -36.65 1.54
CA TYR A 153 -17.97 -36.34 1.65
C TYR A 153 -18.75 -37.10 0.57
N ASP A 154 -19.37 -38.21 0.98
CA ASP A 154 -20.24 -39.03 0.14
C ASP A 154 -21.72 -38.70 0.41
N GLU A 155 -22.36 -37.98 -0.52
CA GLU A 155 -23.79 -37.63 -0.45
C GLU A 155 -24.72 -38.87 -0.39
N ARG A 156 -24.23 -40.08 -0.74
CA ARG A 156 -25.08 -41.28 -0.94
C ARG A 156 -25.32 -42.13 0.31
N ASN A 157 -24.54 -41.97 1.39
CA ASN A 157 -24.66 -42.80 2.60
C ASN A 157 -25.48 -42.15 3.73
N TYR A 158 -26.34 -41.19 3.38
CA TYR A 158 -26.95 -40.25 4.32
C TYR A 158 -28.36 -40.69 4.71
N VAL A 159 -28.46 -41.65 5.64
CA VAL A 159 -29.72 -42.01 6.30
C VAL A 159 -29.49 -41.90 7.82
N ASP A 160 -30.01 -40.82 8.40
CA ASP A 160 -30.39 -40.67 9.82
C ASP A 160 -29.31 -40.61 10.93
N GLN A 161 -28.05 -40.25 10.64
CA GLN A 161 -27.06 -39.98 11.71
C GLN A 161 -26.48 -38.56 11.68
N VAL A 162 -26.18 -38.05 12.88
CA VAL A 162 -25.55 -36.75 13.11
C VAL A 162 -24.25 -36.68 12.32
N ASP A 163 -24.17 -35.74 11.39
CA ASP A 163 -23.01 -35.58 10.52
C ASP A 163 -21.80 -35.05 11.31
N PRO A 164 -20.74 -35.87 11.50
CA PRO A 164 -19.54 -35.44 12.17
C PRO A 164 -18.87 -34.25 11.47
N TRP A 165 -19.01 -34.15 10.14
CA TRP A 165 -18.44 -33.06 9.34
C TRP A 165 -19.08 -31.72 9.71
N ARG A 166 -20.41 -31.69 9.88
CA ARG A 166 -21.15 -30.50 10.32
C ARG A 166 -20.74 -30.05 11.72
N ILE A 167 -20.63 -30.98 12.68
CA ILE A 167 -20.24 -30.64 14.06
C ILE A 167 -18.88 -29.95 14.07
N VAL A 168 -17.90 -30.51 13.36
CA VAL A 168 -16.55 -29.96 13.31
C VAL A 168 -16.56 -28.60 12.60
N ASN A 169 -17.33 -28.43 11.52
CA ASN A 169 -17.48 -27.15 10.84
C ASN A 169 -18.08 -26.06 11.75
N TYR A 170 -19.15 -26.36 12.50
CA TYR A 170 -19.70 -25.43 13.48
C TYR A 170 -18.68 -25.06 14.56
N SER A 171 -17.86 -26.02 15.00
CA SER A 171 -16.83 -25.77 16.01
C SER A 171 -15.77 -24.77 15.53
N PHE A 172 -15.32 -24.88 14.27
CA PHE A 172 -14.40 -23.93 13.67
C PHE A 172 -15.02 -22.54 13.52
N VAL A 173 -16.25 -22.46 12.99
CA VAL A 173 -16.95 -21.18 12.85
C VAL A 173 -17.15 -20.52 14.22
N GLY A 174 -17.59 -21.28 15.22
CA GLY A 174 -17.72 -20.81 16.59
C GLY A 174 -16.41 -20.27 17.16
N PHE A 175 -15.30 -21.00 16.96
CA PHE A 175 -13.97 -20.53 17.35
C PHE A 175 -13.63 -19.18 16.71
N PHE A 176 -13.81 -19.04 15.38
CA PHE A 176 -13.50 -17.79 14.68
C PHE A 176 -14.39 -16.62 15.09
N VAL A 177 -15.65 -16.88 15.42
CA VAL A 177 -16.55 -15.85 15.96
C VAL A 177 -16.08 -15.38 17.33
N VAL A 178 -15.77 -16.31 18.24
CA VAL A 178 -15.25 -15.97 19.58
C VAL A 178 -13.94 -15.19 19.45
N GLU A 179 -13.06 -15.64 18.58
CA GLU A 179 -11.76 -15.04 18.33
C GLU A 179 -11.88 -13.63 17.75
N LEU A 180 -12.78 -13.41 16.79
CA LEU A 180 -13.15 -12.09 16.27
C LEU A 180 -13.70 -11.18 17.37
N VAL A 181 -14.62 -11.68 18.19
CA VAL A 181 -15.22 -10.94 19.30
C VAL A 181 -14.15 -10.51 20.30
N ILE A 182 -13.23 -11.41 20.68
CA ILE A 182 -12.10 -11.09 21.56
C ILE A 182 -11.24 -9.97 20.98
N ARG A 183 -10.93 -9.99 19.66
CA ARG A 183 -10.15 -8.92 19.02
C ARG A 183 -10.89 -7.58 19.00
N ILE A 184 -12.20 -7.58 18.73
CA ILE A 184 -13.04 -6.38 18.75
C ILE A 184 -13.06 -5.78 20.15
N TYR A 185 -13.24 -6.61 21.19
CA TYR A 185 -13.21 -6.15 22.58
C TYR A 185 -11.84 -5.63 23.01
N SER A 186 -10.74 -6.24 22.53
CA SER A 186 -9.40 -5.80 22.91
C SER A 186 -8.99 -4.48 22.25
N ARG A 187 -9.41 -4.21 21.00
CA ARG A 187 -8.98 -3.02 20.24
C ARG A 187 -9.99 -1.88 20.23
N SER A 188 -11.19 -2.08 20.77
CA SER A 188 -12.35 -1.21 20.55
C SER A 188 -12.79 -1.18 19.07
N TRP A 189 -14.05 -0.82 18.83
CA TRP A 189 -14.69 -0.94 17.50
C TRP A 189 -14.01 -0.09 16.41
N TRP A 190 -13.65 1.16 16.70
CA TRP A 190 -13.10 2.09 15.72
C TRP A 190 -11.68 1.72 15.25
N PRO A 191 -10.71 1.45 16.14
CA PRO A 191 -9.39 1.00 15.71
C PRO A 191 -9.41 -0.38 15.05
N PHE A 192 -10.37 -1.24 15.41
CA PHE A 192 -10.54 -2.54 14.76
C PHE A 192 -10.90 -2.39 13.27
N ILE A 193 -11.86 -1.52 12.94
CA ILE A 193 -12.29 -1.31 11.55
C ILE A 193 -11.25 -0.54 10.74
N ALA A 194 -10.39 0.28 11.34
CA ALA A 194 -9.33 0.97 10.62
C ALA A 194 -8.37 -0.01 9.91
N ASP A 195 -8.00 -1.11 10.58
CA ASP A 195 -7.07 -2.13 10.09
C ASP A 195 -7.68 -3.02 8.99
N ASN A 196 -7.09 -2.98 7.78
CA ASN A 196 -7.56 -3.74 6.62
C ASN A 196 -7.58 -5.26 6.84
N TRP A 197 -6.68 -5.79 7.67
CA TRP A 197 -6.68 -7.22 8.00
C TRP A 197 -7.86 -7.63 8.87
N ASN A 198 -8.27 -6.75 9.77
CA ASN A 198 -9.43 -6.97 10.62
C ASN A 198 -10.73 -6.84 9.82
N LYS A 199 -10.81 -5.88 8.88
CA LYS A 199 -11.93 -5.80 7.92
C LYS A 199 -12.07 -7.07 7.09
N PHE A 200 -10.96 -7.55 6.55
CA PHE A 200 -10.91 -8.77 5.73
C PHE A 200 -11.39 -9.99 6.52
N ASP A 201 -10.85 -10.19 7.72
CA ASP A 201 -11.21 -11.32 8.57
C ASP A 201 -12.66 -11.24 9.08
N PHE A 202 -13.14 -10.04 9.42
CA PHE A 202 -14.55 -9.78 9.73
C PHE A 202 -15.45 -10.22 8.57
N GLY A 203 -15.10 -9.86 7.33
CA GLY A 203 -15.81 -10.29 6.13
C GLY A 203 -15.81 -11.81 5.95
N LEU A 204 -14.68 -12.48 6.20
CA LEU A 204 -14.59 -13.95 6.12
C LEU A 204 -15.39 -14.65 7.21
N VAL A 205 -15.43 -14.13 8.44
CA VAL A 205 -16.27 -14.67 9.52
C VAL A 205 -17.74 -14.47 9.19
N LEU A 206 -18.13 -13.30 8.68
CA LEU A 206 -19.51 -13.05 8.24
C LEU A 206 -19.92 -14.00 7.11
N LEU A 207 -19.04 -14.21 6.12
CA LEU A 207 -19.26 -15.15 5.04
C LEU A 207 -19.41 -16.59 5.56
N SER A 208 -18.62 -16.98 6.55
CA SER A 208 -18.70 -18.30 7.19
C SER A 208 -20.02 -18.47 7.95
N LEU A 209 -20.50 -17.42 8.63
CA LEU A 209 -21.80 -17.42 9.29
C LEU A 209 -22.95 -17.51 8.28
N LEU A 210 -22.88 -16.76 7.18
CA LEU A 210 -23.88 -16.80 6.11
C LEU A 210 -23.96 -18.19 5.48
N ASP A 211 -22.81 -18.80 5.15
CA ASP A 211 -22.74 -20.17 4.62
C ASP A 211 -23.34 -21.18 5.60
N THR A 212 -22.96 -21.08 6.87
CA THR A 212 -23.31 -22.07 7.91
C THR A 212 -24.77 -21.97 8.39
N PHE A 213 -25.32 -20.76 8.51
CA PHE A 213 -26.66 -20.56 9.09
C PHE A 213 -27.74 -20.23 8.05
N LEU A 214 -27.42 -19.50 6.98
CA LEU A 214 -28.43 -19.07 6.01
C LEU A 214 -28.57 -20.07 4.87
N LEU A 215 -27.48 -20.57 4.31
CA LEU A 215 -27.55 -21.46 3.15
C LEU A 215 -28.12 -22.84 3.49
N GLU A 216 -27.87 -23.34 4.69
CA GLU A 216 -28.38 -24.63 5.14
C GLU A 216 -29.91 -24.60 5.36
N GLN A 217 -30.42 -23.54 6.00
CA GLN A 217 -31.87 -23.40 6.21
C GLN A 217 -32.65 -23.12 4.92
N ILE A 218 -32.05 -22.38 3.98
CA ILE A 218 -32.66 -22.14 2.67
C ILE A 218 -32.64 -23.41 1.82
N SER A 219 -31.60 -24.24 1.92
CA SER A 219 -31.51 -25.52 1.20
C SER A 219 -32.60 -26.51 1.63
N ASP A 220 -33.00 -26.50 2.90
CA ASP A 220 -34.06 -27.38 3.42
C ASP A 220 -35.48 -26.91 3.03
N SER A 221 -35.65 -25.62 2.72
CA SER A 221 -36.95 -25.01 2.43
C SER A 221 -37.19 -24.69 0.95
N ALA A 222 -36.13 -24.48 0.16
CA ALA A 222 -36.20 -24.17 -1.26
C ALA A 222 -35.63 -25.35 -2.08
N GLY A 223 -36.51 -26.21 -2.58
CA GLY A 223 -36.15 -27.33 -3.44
C GLY A 223 -35.27 -26.90 -4.62
N SER A 224 -34.07 -27.48 -4.69
CA SER A 224 -33.20 -27.56 -5.87
C SER A 224 -32.88 -26.23 -6.59
N LEU A 225 -32.47 -25.19 -5.86
CA LEU A 225 -31.81 -24.05 -6.50
C LEU A 225 -30.32 -24.33 -6.73
N SER A 226 -29.97 -24.68 -7.97
CA SER A 226 -28.57 -24.81 -8.45
C SER A 226 -27.71 -23.60 -8.09
N SER A 227 -28.31 -22.41 -7.98
CA SER A 227 -27.66 -21.16 -7.56
C SER A 227 -27.08 -21.20 -6.13
N LEU A 228 -27.67 -21.99 -5.22
CA LEU A 228 -27.14 -22.15 -3.86
C LEU A 228 -25.86 -22.99 -3.85
N ARG A 229 -25.63 -23.83 -4.88
CA ARG A 229 -24.40 -24.63 -5.03
C ARG A 229 -23.17 -23.75 -5.23
N VAL A 230 -23.32 -22.63 -5.95
CA VAL A 230 -22.23 -21.66 -6.13
C VAL A 230 -21.87 -21.00 -4.79
N LEU A 231 -22.87 -20.68 -3.97
CA LEU A 231 -22.62 -20.10 -2.65
C LEU A 231 -21.91 -21.08 -1.71
N ARG A 232 -22.10 -22.40 -1.89
CA ARG A 232 -21.32 -23.42 -1.17
C ARG A 232 -19.83 -23.34 -1.50
N VAL A 233 -19.41 -22.89 -2.68
CA VAL A 233 -17.99 -22.70 -3.04
C VAL A 233 -17.34 -21.58 -2.21
N LEU A 234 -18.13 -20.61 -1.73
CA LEU A 234 -17.63 -19.54 -0.87
C LEU A 234 -17.06 -20.07 0.46
N ARG A 235 -17.37 -21.32 0.84
CA ARG A 235 -16.68 -21.99 1.95
C ARG A 235 -15.17 -22.02 1.77
N VAL A 236 -14.67 -22.14 0.53
CA VAL A 236 -13.24 -22.15 0.20
C VAL A 236 -12.58 -20.80 0.51
N ALA A 237 -13.34 -19.70 0.54
CA ALA A 237 -12.80 -18.40 0.92
C ALA A 237 -12.23 -18.39 2.35
N ARG A 238 -12.64 -19.32 3.23
CA ARG A 238 -12.03 -19.48 4.58
C ARG A 238 -10.55 -19.83 4.53
N VAL A 239 -10.07 -20.48 3.46
CA VAL A 239 -8.64 -20.76 3.21
C VAL A 239 -7.84 -19.46 3.07
N LEU A 240 -8.47 -18.39 2.58
CA LEU A 240 -7.81 -17.09 2.42
C LEU A 240 -7.39 -16.48 3.77
N ARG A 241 -7.91 -16.97 4.91
CA ARG A 241 -7.38 -16.60 6.25
C ARG A 241 -5.90 -16.91 6.40
N LEU A 242 -5.38 -17.91 5.66
CA LEU A 242 -3.95 -18.26 5.66
C LEU A 242 -3.07 -17.12 5.11
N LEU A 243 -3.61 -16.24 4.26
CA LEU A 243 -2.85 -15.13 3.67
C LEU A 243 -2.34 -14.15 4.74
N ARG A 244 -2.98 -14.09 5.90
CA ARG A 244 -2.56 -13.25 7.04
C ARG A 244 -1.18 -13.63 7.59
N PHE A 245 -0.78 -14.89 7.48
CA PHE A 245 0.51 -15.36 7.99
C PHE A 245 1.65 -14.92 7.09
N PHE A 246 1.40 -14.94 5.79
CA PHE A 246 2.37 -14.57 4.79
C PHE A 246 2.18 -13.10 4.43
N LYS A 247 2.54 -12.20 5.36
CA LYS A 247 2.62 -10.76 5.06
C LYS A 247 3.37 -10.46 3.75
N PRO A 248 4.46 -11.18 3.39
CA PRO A 248 5.07 -11.03 2.07
C PRO A 248 4.16 -11.42 0.89
N LEU A 249 3.34 -12.48 1.02
CA LEU A 249 2.36 -12.84 -0.01
C LEU A 249 1.30 -11.75 -0.17
N TRP A 250 0.84 -11.15 0.93
CA TRP A 250 -0.11 -10.04 0.86
C TRP A 250 0.45 -8.82 0.14
N LEU A 251 1.75 -8.52 0.32
CA LEU A 251 2.41 -7.45 -0.43
C LEU A 251 2.41 -7.75 -1.95
N LEU A 252 2.63 -9.01 -2.34
CA LEU A 252 2.51 -9.44 -3.74
C LEU A 252 1.07 -9.32 -4.26
N VAL A 253 0.06 -9.66 -3.43
CA VAL A 253 -1.35 -9.50 -3.80
C VAL A 253 -1.72 -8.03 -4.01
N ILE A 254 -1.28 -7.14 -3.11
CA ILE A 254 -1.50 -5.69 -3.27
C ILE A 254 -0.86 -5.23 -4.58
N GLY A 255 0.42 -5.58 -4.83
CA GLY A 255 1.10 -5.23 -6.07
C GLY A 255 0.40 -5.77 -7.32
N ALA A 256 -0.13 -6.99 -7.25
CA ALA A 256 -0.91 -7.58 -8.35
C ALA A 256 -2.25 -6.87 -8.58
N VAL A 257 -2.94 -6.46 -7.52
CA VAL A 257 -4.20 -5.70 -7.62
C VAL A 257 -3.94 -4.30 -8.19
N ASP A 258 -2.87 -3.64 -7.78
CA ASP A 258 -2.47 -2.35 -8.32
C ASP A 258 -2.13 -2.46 -9.81
N ALA A 259 -1.41 -3.52 -10.22
CA ALA A 259 -1.15 -3.81 -11.63
C ALA A 259 -2.44 -4.14 -12.42
N MET A 260 -3.37 -4.90 -11.83
CA MET A 260 -4.67 -5.18 -12.46
C MET A 260 -5.49 -3.90 -12.70
N ARG A 261 -5.39 -2.92 -11.80
CA ARG A 261 -6.10 -1.64 -11.96
C ARG A 261 -5.61 -0.88 -13.20
N ALA A 262 -4.31 -0.93 -13.50
CA ALA A 262 -3.76 -0.36 -14.72
C ALA A 262 -4.28 -1.08 -15.98
N LEU A 263 -4.45 -2.41 -15.90
CA LEU A 263 -4.95 -3.25 -17.00
C LEU A 263 -6.47 -3.18 -17.21
N LEU A 264 -7.23 -2.68 -16.24
CA LEU A 264 -8.69 -2.76 -16.24
C LEU A 264 -9.31 -2.11 -17.48
N TRP A 265 -8.80 -0.95 -17.89
CA TRP A 265 -9.31 -0.23 -19.07
C TRP A 265 -9.03 -0.98 -20.38
N ALA A 266 -7.87 -1.64 -20.48
CA ALA A 266 -7.55 -2.47 -21.62
C ALA A 266 -8.46 -3.71 -21.68
N TRP A 267 -8.74 -4.34 -20.54
CA TRP A 267 -9.72 -5.44 -20.44
C TRP A 267 -11.13 -5.02 -20.84
N VAL A 268 -11.56 -3.81 -20.47
CA VAL A 268 -12.85 -3.26 -20.90
C VAL A 268 -12.90 -3.12 -22.42
N LEU A 269 -11.85 -2.57 -23.04
CA LEU A 269 -11.76 -2.42 -24.49
C LEU A 269 -11.82 -3.78 -25.21
N ILE A 270 -11.04 -4.77 -24.73
CA ILE A 270 -11.04 -6.13 -25.25
C ILE A 270 -12.44 -6.77 -25.11
N SER A 271 -13.10 -6.58 -23.98
CA SER A 271 -14.45 -7.13 -23.73
C SER A 271 -15.48 -6.53 -24.69
N ILE A 272 -15.39 -5.24 -25.00
CA ILE A 272 -16.26 -4.58 -25.99
C ILE A 272 -16.01 -5.17 -27.39
N LEU A 273 -14.75 -5.40 -27.78
CA LEU A 273 -14.43 -6.04 -29.05
C LEU A 273 -15.00 -7.46 -29.12
N ILE A 274 -14.77 -8.29 -28.10
CA ILE A 274 -15.36 -9.64 -28.00
C ILE A 274 -16.88 -9.57 -28.17
N TYR A 275 -17.55 -8.64 -27.47
CA TYR A 275 -19.00 -8.49 -27.53
C TYR A 275 -19.52 -8.13 -28.93
N ILE A 276 -18.85 -7.21 -29.65
CA ILE A 276 -19.24 -6.82 -31.01
C ILE A 276 -19.14 -8.01 -31.97
N PHE A 277 -18.00 -8.71 -31.96
CA PHE A 277 -17.80 -9.89 -32.81
C PHE A 277 -18.72 -11.05 -32.40
N ALA A 278 -19.00 -11.21 -31.10
CA ALA A 278 -19.92 -12.22 -30.59
C ALA A 278 -21.34 -11.99 -31.10
N ILE A 279 -21.83 -10.74 -31.13
CA ILE A 279 -23.13 -10.43 -31.73
C ILE A 279 -23.15 -10.83 -33.21
N LEU A 280 -22.11 -10.46 -33.96
CA LEU A 280 -22.01 -10.78 -35.38
C LEU A 280 -22.10 -12.30 -35.60
N LEU A 281 -21.24 -13.09 -34.95
CA LEU A 281 -21.21 -14.55 -35.11
C LEU A 281 -22.47 -15.24 -34.59
N THR A 282 -23.05 -14.76 -33.48
CA THR A 282 -24.33 -15.29 -32.98
C THR A 282 -25.43 -15.08 -34.02
N ARG A 283 -25.44 -13.93 -34.71
CA ARG A 283 -26.48 -13.61 -35.70
C ARG A 283 -26.27 -14.33 -37.03
N THR A 284 -25.04 -14.36 -37.55
CA THR A 284 -24.74 -14.87 -38.90
C THR A 284 -24.41 -16.35 -38.93
N VAL A 285 -23.88 -16.91 -37.83
CA VAL A 285 -23.55 -18.34 -37.73
C VAL A 285 -24.57 -19.03 -36.83
N GLY A 286 -24.66 -18.63 -35.56
CA GLY A 286 -25.51 -19.28 -34.56
C GLY A 286 -26.99 -19.36 -34.93
N PHE A 287 -27.68 -18.21 -34.96
CA PHE A 287 -29.12 -18.16 -35.22
C PHE A 287 -29.50 -18.40 -36.69
N ALA A 288 -28.62 -18.06 -37.63
CA ALA A 288 -28.88 -18.30 -39.05
C ALA A 288 -28.77 -19.79 -39.43
N HIS A 289 -27.93 -20.56 -38.71
CA HIS A 289 -27.65 -21.97 -38.98
C HIS A 289 -27.89 -22.84 -37.74
N GLN A 290 -28.87 -22.48 -36.91
CA GLN A 290 -29.19 -23.20 -35.69
C GLN A 290 -29.55 -24.66 -36.00
N GLY A 291 -28.93 -25.61 -35.28
CA GLY A 291 -29.12 -27.04 -35.51
C GLY A 291 -28.47 -27.60 -36.80
N ALA A 292 -27.66 -26.80 -37.52
CA ALA A 292 -26.93 -27.29 -38.70
C ALA A 292 -25.83 -28.30 -38.33
N THR A 293 -25.11 -28.03 -37.24
CA THR A 293 -24.14 -28.94 -36.62
C THR A 293 -24.10 -28.71 -35.11
N ASP A 294 -23.76 -29.76 -34.34
CA ASP A 294 -23.60 -29.66 -32.89
C ASP A 294 -22.54 -28.62 -32.50
N ASP A 295 -21.51 -28.44 -33.32
CA ASP A 295 -20.45 -27.46 -33.10
C ASP A 295 -20.95 -26.01 -33.23
N VAL A 296 -21.84 -25.71 -34.17
CA VAL A 296 -22.41 -24.36 -34.33
C VAL A 296 -23.23 -23.97 -33.11
N ASP A 297 -24.07 -24.88 -32.61
CA ASP A 297 -24.88 -24.62 -31.42
C ASP A 297 -24.02 -24.53 -30.15
N LYS A 298 -22.99 -25.37 -30.05
CA LYS A 298 -22.01 -25.35 -28.95
C LYS A 298 -21.25 -24.03 -28.88
N TYR A 299 -20.76 -23.54 -30.01
CA TYR A 299 -19.90 -22.35 -30.05
C TYR A 299 -20.66 -21.03 -30.15
N PHE A 300 -21.77 -20.99 -30.90
CA PHE A 300 -22.48 -19.76 -31.28
C PHE A 300 -23.98 -19.77 -30.99
N GLY A 301 -24.50 -20.80 -30.31
CA GLY A 301 -25.94 -20.98 -30.09
C GLY A 301 -26.60 -19.88 -29.26
N ASN A 302 -25.83 -19.11 -28.48
CA ASN A 302 -26.30 -17.86 -27.87
C ASN A 302 -25.15 -16.87 -27.68
N LEU A 303 -25.49 -15.64 -27.32
CA LEU A 303 -24.52 -14.55 -27.19
C LEU A 303 -23.41 -14.83 -26.16
N LEU A 304 -23.74 -15.43 -25.02
CA LEU A 304 -22.75 -15.74 -23.98
C LEU A 304 -21.79 -16.85 -24.43
N TYR A 305 -22.30 -17.85 -25.13
CA TYR A 305 -21.46 -18.90 -25.73
C TYR A 305 -20.53 -18.31 -26.79
N SER A 306 -21.03 -17.43 -27.66
CA SER A 306 -20.19 -16.72 -28.62
C SER A 306 -19.11 -15.85 -27.95
N CYS A 307 -19.45 -15.14 -26.86
CA CYS A 307 -18.48 -14.37 -26.07
C CYS A 307 -17.40 -15.28 -25.47
N PHE A 308 -17.78 -16.42 -24.87
CA PHE A 308 -16.85 -17.37 -24.29
C PHE A 308 -15.96 -18.03 -25.36
N THR A 309 -16.54 -18.44 -26.48
CA THR A 309 -15.82 -18.97 -27.64
C THR A 309 -14.80 -17.96 -28.17
N LEU A 310 -15.18 -16.69 -28.32
CA LEU A 310 -14.25 -15.65 -28.79
C LEU A 310 -13.17 -15.30 -27.76
N PHE A 311 -13.47 -15.39 -26.46
CA PHE A 311 -12.47 -15.31 -25.42
C PHE A 311 -11.45 -16.44 -25.52
N GLN A 312 -11.88 -17.67 -25.79
CA GLN A 312 -10.98 -18.80 -26.07
C GLN A 312 -10.17 -18.60 -27.37
N VAL A 313 -10.81 -18.12 -28.45
CA VAL A 313 -10.10 -17.82 -29.70
C VAL A 313 -9.04 -16.74 -29.52
N MET A 314 -9.29 -15.75 -28.66
CA MET A 314 -8.33 -14.70 -28.30
C MET A 314 -7.06 -15.26 -27.64
N THR A 315 -7.14 -16.38 -26.90
CA THR A 315 -5.95 -17.07 -26.34
C THR A 315 -5.22 -17.92 -27.37
N LEU A 316 -5.66 -17.88 -28.64
CA LEU A 316 -5.19 -18.70 -29.77
C LEU A 316 -5.44 -20.20 -29.56
N GLU A 317 -6.26 -20.58 -28.60
CA GLU A 317 -6.54 -21.98 -28.28
C GLU A 317 -7.68 -22.54 -29.14
N GLY A 318 -7.38 -23.56 -29.95
CA GLY A 318 -8.39 -24.29 -30.74
C GLY A 318 -9.10 -23.45 -31.80
N TRP A 319 -8.61 -22.24 -32.10
CA TRP A 319 -9.26 -21.33 -33.04
C TRP A 319 -9.47 -21.88 -34.46
N PRO A 320 -8.59 -22.75 -35.04
CA PRO A 320 -8.82 -23.26 -36.38
C PRO A 320 -10.05 -24.16 -36.47
N ASP A 321 -10.41 -24.86 -35.38
CA ASP A 321 -11.55 -25.77 -35.36
C ASP A 321 -12.84 -24.98 -35.21
N VAL A 322 -12.84 -23.96 -34.34
CA VAL A 322 -13.94 -22.99 -34.20
C VAL A 322 -14.19 -22.25 -35.51
N ALA A 323 -13.14 -21.75 -36.17
CA ALA A 323 -13.26 -21.02 -37.42
C ALA A 323 -13.75 -21.94 -38.56
N ARG A 324 -13.29 -23.19 -38.62
CA ARG A 324 -13.76 -24.17 -39.62
C ARG A 324 -15.22 -24.54 -39.39
N ALA A 325 -15.66 -24.74 -38.15
CA ALA A 325 -17.06 -25.00 -37.83
C ALA A 325 -17.98 -23.87 -38.34
N ALA A 326 -17.59 -22.61 -38.16
CA ALA A 326 -18.31 -21.46 -38.69
C ALA A 326 -18.23 -21.35 -40.22
N THR A 327 -17.06 -21.59 -40.82
CA THR A 327 -16.84 -21.45 -42.27
C THR A 327 -17.56 -22.53 -43.08
N ASN A 328 -17.77 -23.71 -42.50
CA ASN A 328 -18.50 -24.80 -43.14
C ASN A 328 -19.98 -24.47 -43.38
N VAL A 329 -20.57 -23.62 -42.53
CA VAL A 329 -21.95 -23.13 -42.71
C VAL A 329 -21.98 -21.77 -43.43
N GLU A 330 -21.04 -20.88 -43.09
CA GLU A 330 -20.99 -19.53 -43.64
C GLU A 330 -19.56 -19.17 -44.13
N PRO A 331 -19.24 -19.40 -45.42
CA PRO A 331 -17.88 -19.35 -45.92
C PRO A 331 -17.17 -18.00 -45.81
N TRP A 332 -17.85 -16.84 -45.78
CA TRP A 332 -17.15 -15.55 -45.70
C TRP A 332 -16.61 -15.22 -44.29
N VAL A 333 -17.05 -15.97 -43.27
CA VAL A 333 -16.74 -15.69 -41.87
C VAL A 333 -15.27 -15.94 -41.52
N TRP A 334 -14.50 -16.67 -42.32
CA TRP A 334 -13.05 -16.81 -42.08
C TRP A 334 -12.34 -15.45 -42.02
N ILE A 335 -12.79 -14.45 -42.79
CA ILE A 335 -12.24 -13.09 -42.77
C ILE A 335 -12.50 -12.43 -41.41
N VAL A 336 -13.67 -12.68 -40.82
CA VAL A 336 -14.04 -12.16 -39.49
C VAL A 336 -13.10 -12.71 -38.42
N PHE A 337 -12.78 -14.01 -38.47
CA PHE A 337 -11.82 -14.62 -37.53
C PHE A 337 -10.42 -14.06 -37.70
N ILE A 338 -9.94 -13.91 -38.94
CA ILE A 338 -8.62 -13.31 -39.19
C ILE A 338 -8.58 -11.86 -38.70
N ALA A 339 -9.61 -11.06 -38.99
CA ALA A 339 -9.71 -9.69 -38.51
C ALA A 339 -9.76 -9.62 -36.98
N PHE A 340 -10.56 -10.49 -36.34
CA PHE A 340 -10.64 -10.59 -34.88
C PHE A 340 -9.28 -10.94 -34.28
N LEU A 341 -8.57 -11.93 -34.81
CA LEU A 341 -7.25 -12.34 -34.34
C LEU A 341 -6.21 -11.24 -34.53
N LEU A 342 -6.19 -10.56 -35.68
CA LEU A 342 -5.28 -9.44 -35.91
C LEU A 342 -5.51 -8.30 -34.92
N ILE A 343 -6.78 -7.90 -34.73
CA ILE A 343 -7.15 -6.83 -33.79
C ILE A 343 -6.80 -7.24 -32.36
N THR A 344 -7.26 -8.40 -31.89
CA THR A 344 -7.09 -8.81 -30.49
C THR A 344 -5.65 -9.14 -30.13
N THR A 345 -4.92 -9.82 -31.01
CA THR A 345 -3.49 -10.11 -30.78
C THR A 345 -2.69 -8.81 -30.74
N PHE A 346 -2.96 -7.87 -31.66
CA PHE A 346 -2.31 -6.56 -31.65
C PHE A 346 -2.70 -5.74 -30.41
N SER A 347 -3.98 -5.76 -30.00
CA SER A 347 -4.44 -5.09 -28.78
C SER A 347 -3.77 -5.66 -27.53
N ILE A 348 -3.64 -6.98 -27.40
CA ILE A 348 -2.95 -7.62 -26.28
C ILE A 348 -1.47 -7.23 -26.27
N MET A 349 -0.80 -7.26 -27.43
CA MET A 349 0.60 -6.85 -27.52
C MET A 349 0.79 -5.39 -27.10
N ASN A 350 -0.06 -4.47 -27.57
CA ASN A 350 0.01 -3.06 -27.18
C ASN A 350 -0.30 -2.84 -25.69
N MET A 351 -1.22 -3.61 -25.11
CA MET A 351 -1.50 -3.58 -23.68
C MET A 351 -0.26 -3.99 -22.87
N ILE A 352 0.39 -5.10 -23.24
CA ILE A 352 1.61 -5.58 -22.57
C ILE A 352 2.72 -4.54 -22.68
N VAL A 353 2.93 -3.99 -23.88
CA VAL A 353 3.94 -2.95 -24.11
C VAL A 353 3.65 -1.71 -23.27
N SER A 354 2.39 -1.25 -23.21
CA SER A 354 2.01 -0.10 -22.38
C SER A 354 2.37 -0.30 -20.92
N VAL A 355 2.04 -1.47 -20.35
CA VAL A 355 2.31 -1.76 -18.93
C VAL A 355 3.81 -1.82 -18.64
N ILE A 356 4.58 -2.43 -19.54
CA ILE A 356 6.04 -2.47 -19.41
C ILE A 356 6.59 -1.04 -19.51
N VAL A 357 6.16 -0.26 -20.50
CA VAL A 357 6.60 1.12 -20.68
C VAL A 357 6.26 1.97 -19.46
N ASP A 358 5.03 1.92 -18.96
CA ASP A 358 4.60 2.68 -17.78
C ASP A 358 5.47 2.32 -16.56
N SER A 359 5.68 1.02 -16.29
CA SER A 359 6.53 0.59 -15.17
C SER A 359 7.99 1.00 -15.31
N THR A 360 8.54 0.94 -16.53
CA THR A 360 9.93 1.34 -16.79
C THR A 360 10.11 2.85 -16.73
N LEU A 361 9.10 3.61 -17.18
CA LEU A 361 9.11 5.07 -17.14
C LEU A 361 8.98 5.57 -15.71
N GLU A 362 8.08 5.01 -14.91
CA GLU A 362 7.93 5.32 -13.49
C GLU A 362 9.23 5.04 -12.73
N ALA A 363 9.83 3.85 -12.92
CA ALA A 363 11.12 3.52 -12.32
C ALA A 363 12.25 4.47 -12.76
N ALA A 364 12.30 4.85 -14.04
CA ALA A 364 13.30 5.79 -14.55
C ALA A 364 13.11 7.21 -14.01
N LEU A 365 11.86 7.67 -13.87
CA LEU A 365 11.54 8.97 -13.28
C LEU A 365 11.92 9.01 -11.80
N ASP A 366 11.58 7.97 -11.05
CA ASP A 366 11.95 7.86 -9.63
C ASP A 366 13.45 7.85 -9.43
N GLN A 367 14.18 7.10 -10.25
CA GLN A 367 15.65 7.08 -10.21
C GLN A 367 16.24 8.46 -10.51
N LYS A 368 15.69 9.19 -11.50
CA LYS A 368 16.15 10.55 -11.84
C LYS A 368 15.84 11.55 -10.73
N LEU A 369 14.65 11.49 -10.12
CA LEU A 369 14.27 12.33 -8.99
C LEU A 369 15.14 12.06 -7.75
N GLN A 370 15.50 10.81 -7.49
CA GLN A 370 16.43 10.45 -6.42
C GLN A 370 17.82 11.02 -6.70
N ALA A 371 18.35 10.83 -7.91
CA ALA A 371 19.65 11.37 -8.30
C ALA A 371 19.71 12.92 -8.19
N MET A 372 18.65 13.63 -8.60
CA MET A 372 18.57 15.09 -8.43
C MET A 372 18.55 15.51 -6.97
N ARG A 373 17.77 14.83 -6.12
CA ARG A 373 17.74 15.10 -4.67
C ARG A 373 19.07 14.82 -4.00
N ASP A 374 19.74 13.74 -4.38
CA ASP A 374 21.07 13.41 -3.87
C ASP A 374 22.08 14.48 -4.30
N GLN A 375 22.02 14.96 -5.54
CA GLN A 375 22.86 16.05 -6.03
C GLN A 375 22.62 17.36 -5.27
N GLU A 376 21.35 17.76 -5.08
CA GLU A 376 21.00 18.97 -4.33
C GLU A 376 21.42 18.88 -2.86
N TYR A 377 21.26 17.69 -2.26
CA TYR A 377 21.78 17.40 -0.93
C TYR A 377 23.31 17.51 -0.87
N GLN A 378 24.04 16.96 -1.85
CA GLN A 378 25.49 17.11 -1.90
C GLN A 378 25.91 18.58 -2.09
N THR A 379 25.25 19.33 -2.96
CA THR A 379 25.55 20.76 -3.18
C THR A 379 25.29 21.60 -1.93
N SER A 380 24.15 21.38 -1.27
CA SER A 380 23.83 22.10 -0.02
C SER A 380 24.78 21.72 1.12
N MET A 381 25.15 20.44 1.24
CA MET A 381 26.16 20.00 2.20
C MET A 381 27.55 20.55 1.87
N ALA A 382 27.91 20.65 0.59
CA ALA A 382 29.17 21.27 0.17
C ALA A 382 29.19 22.75 0.53
N ALA A 383 28.12 23.49 0.26
CA ALA A 383 28.00 24.90 0.64
C ALA A 383 28.13 25.12 2.15
N VAL A 384 27.47 24.30 2.98
CA VAL A 384 27.60 24.36 4.45
C VAL A 384 29.04 24.07 4.92
N LYS A 385 29.71 23.10 4.28
CA LYS A 385 31.12 22.78 4.61
C LYS A 385 32.08 23.88 4.18
N VAL A 386 31.82 24.52 3.03
CA VAL A 386 32.60 25.66 2.55
C VAL A 386 32.41 26.86 3.48
N ASP A 387 31.18 27.18 3.86
CA ASP A 387 30.87 28.23 4.85
C ASP A 387 31.60 27.98 6.18
N GLU A 388 31.61 26.74 6.66
CA GLU A 388 32.32 26.36 7.87
C GLU A 388 33.86 26.49 7.73
N VAL A 389 34.42 26.22 6.55
CA VAL A 389 35.84 26.47 6.24
C VAL A 389 36.12 27.97 6.26
N PHE A 390 35.25 28.77 5.63
CA PHE A 390 35.35 30.23 5.60
C PHE A 390 35.39 30.81 7.01
N ARG A 391 34.42 30.45 7.84
CA ARG A 391 34.34 30.91 9.24
C ARG A 391 35.53 30.49 10.11
N ARG A 392 36.20 29.39 9.79
CA ARG A 392 37.40 28.93 10.53
C ARG A 392 38.71 29.53 10.03
N ALA A 393 38.69 30.05 8.81
CA ALA A 393 39.81 30.70 8.16
C ALA A 393 39.83 32.20 8.49
N ASP A 394 38.67 32.86 8.55
CA ASP A 394 38.52 34.22 9.06
C ASP A 394 38.93 34.28 10.55
N GLY A 395 40.15 34.75 10.80
CA GLY A 395 40.75 34.80 12.13
C GLY A 395 40.39 36.08 12.89
N ASN A 396 39.95 37.12 12.18
CA ASN A 396 39.75 38.47 12.69
C ASN A 396 38.25 38.84 12.79
N GLY A 397 37.36 38.08 12.14
CA GLY A 397 35.91 38.22 12.13
C GLY A 397 35.39 39.33 11.23
N ASP A 398 36.18 39.81 10.26
CA ASP A 398 35.82 40.91 9.36
C ASP A 398 34.98 40.48 8.15
N GLY A 399 34.80 39.16 7.94
CA GLY A 399 34.03 38.59 6.84
C GLY A 399 34.82 38.45 5.52
N HIS A 400 36.12 38.74 5.53
CA HIS A 400 37.05 38.55 4.43
C HIS A 400 38.11 37.50 4.81
N ILE A 401 38.74 36.88 3.81
CA ILE A 401 39.86 35.96 4.04
C ILE A 401 41.07 36.43 3.25
N THR A 402 42.11 36.82 3.97
CA THR A 402 43.42 37.14 3.38
C THR A 402 44.17 35.87 2.99
N LYS A 403 45.15 36.01 2.08
CA LYS A 403 46.02 34.90 1.64
C LYS A 403 46.72 34.24 2.82
N GLU A 404 47.19 35.04 3.78
CA GLU A 404 47.82 34.57 5.02
C GLU A 404 46.84 33.79 5.91
N GLU A 405 45.61 34.26 6.08
CA GLU A 405 44.57 33.58 6.86
C GLU A 405 44.18 32.25 6.23
N LEU A 406 44.04 32.19 4.90
CA LEU A 406 43.80 30.93 4.20
C LEU A 406 44.96 29.94 4.39
N MET A 407 46.21 30.39 4.23
CA MET A 407 47.39 29.53 4.42
C MET A 407 47.50 29.02 5.86
N GLN A 408 47.16 29.84 6.86
CA GLN A 408 47.11 29.43 8.26
C GLN A 408 45.95 28.47 8.54
N ALA A 409 44.77 28.69 7.94
CA ALA A 409 43.63 27.80 8.06
C ALA A 409 43.93 26.42 7.50
N LEU A 410 44.66 26.36 6.38
CA LEU A 410 45.14 25.13 5.76
C LEU A 410 46.18 24.38 6.60
N LEU A 411 46.73 24.94 7.68
CA LEU A 411 47.55 24.17 8.63
C LEU A 411 46.69 23.37 9.62
N LYS A 412 45.41 23.75 9.80
CA LYS A 412 44.48 23.07 10.71
C LYS A 412 44.01 21.76 10.07
N PRO A 413 44.13 20.60 10.76
CA PRO A 413 43.74 19.30 10.21
C PRO A 413 42.25 19.21 9.87
N ASP A 414 41.40 19.91 10.64
CA ASP A 414 39.95 19.92 10.45
C ASP A 414 39.57 20.62 9.13
N VAL A 415 40.20 21.75 8.79
CA VAL A 415 39.96 22.49 7.54
C VAL A 415 40.35 21.68 6.32
N ARG A 416 41.49 20.95 6.38
CA ARG A 416 41.91 20.02 5.32
C ARG A 416 40.90 18.89 5.10
N LEU A 417 40.29 18.40 6.19
CA LEU A 417 39.28 17.35 6.12
C LEU A 417 38.02 17.85 5.40
N TYR A 418 37.51 19.03 5.79
CA TYR A 418 36.33 19.62 5.15
C TYR A 418 36.54 19.92 3.66
N LEU A 419 37.69 20.51 3.28
CA LEU A 419 38.03 20.77 1.87
C LEU A 419 38.14 19.49 1.04
N ARG A 420 38.74 18.44 1.61
CA ARG A 420 38.84 17.13 0.96
C ARG A 420 37.48 16.45 0.80
N GLU A 421 36.58 16.60 1.77
CA GLU A 421 35.21 16.09 1.69
C GLU A 421 34.35 16.81 0.63
N VAL A 422 34.66 18.07 0.32
CA VAL A 422 34.04 18.82 -0.79
C VAL A 422 34.72 18.52 -2.14
N GLY A 423 35.83 17.78 -2.13
CA GLY A 423 36.57 17.39 -3.33
C GLY A 423 37.56 18.44 -3.84
N ILE A 424 37.91 19.43 -3.00
CA ILE A 424 38.87 20.48 -3.33
C ILE A 424 40.29 19.96 -3.07
N ASP A 425 41.14 19.97 -4.09
CA ASP A 425 42.55 19.60 -3.99
C ASP A 425 43.37 20.76 -3.40
N ILE A 426 43.91 20.54 -2.21
CA ILE A 426 44.71 21.53 -1.46
C ILE A 426 46.17 21.64 -1.92
N THR A 427 46.60 20.84 -2.89
CA THR A 427 48.02 20.78 -3.31
C THR A 427 48.53 22.10 -3.90
N ASN A 428 47.63 22.98 -4.38
CA ASN A 428 47.99 24.28 -4.94
C ASN A 428 47.06 25.41 -4.45
N ALA A 429 46.87 25.51 -3.14
CA ALA A 429 45.90 26.43 -2.55
C ALA A 429 46.18 27.92 -2.83
N GLU A 430 47.44 28.33 -3.06
CA GLU A 430 47.77 29.68 -3.51
C GLU A 430 47.19 29.99 -4.90
N PHE A 431 47.27 29.02 -5.81
CA PHE A 431 46.67 29.16 -7.15
C PHE A 431 45.14 29.19 -7.09
N ILE A 432 44.53 28.45 -6.17
CA ILE A 432 43.07 28.48 -5.97
C ILE A 432 42.63 29.85 -5.45
N PHE A 433 43.38 30.44 -4.50
CA PHE A 433 43.13 31.80 -4.01
C PHE A 433 43.16 32.82 -5.15
N ASP A 434 44.25 32.81 -5.93
CA ASP A 434 44.44 33.77 -7.03
C ASP A 434 43.42 33.58 -8.19
N VAL A 435 42.75 32.43 -8.28
CA VAL A 435 41.70 32.15 -9.28
C VAL A 435 40.31 32.59 -8.79
N ILE A 436 40.06 32.57 -7.47
CA ILE A 436 38.78 32.97 -6.87
C ILE A 436 38.75 34.50 -6.65
N ASP A 437 39.90 35.11 -6.30
CA ASP A 437 40.10 36.57 -6.23
C ASP A 437 40.10 37.17 -7.64
N TYR A 438 38.91 37.28 -8.23
CA TYR A 438 38.75 37.77 -9.60
C TYR A 438 38.88 39.29 -9.69
N ASP A 439 38.66 40.01 -8.59
CA ASP A 439 38.74 41.47 -8.51
C ASP A 439 40.15 41.97 -8.19
N GLY A 440 41.05 41.08 -7.77
CA GLY A 440 42.45 41.35 -7.46
C GLY A 440 42.63 42.18 -6.20
N SER A 441 41.66 42.12 -5.29
CA SER A 441 41.67 42.85 -4.02
C SER A 441 42.70 42.28 -3.03
N GLY A 442 43.13 41.02 -3.23
CA GLY A 442 44.01 40.31 -2.30
C GLY A 442 43.28 39.71 -1.10
N GLU A 443 41.94 39.77 -1.08
CA GLU A 443 41.07 39.26 -0.03
C GLU A 443 39.88 38.54 -0.67
N LEU A 444 39.44 37.40 -0.11
CA LEU A 444 38.27 36.69 -0.62
C LEU A 444 37.00 37.11 0.13
N GLU A 445 36.01 37.65 -0.58
CA GLU A 445 34.68 37.94 -0.02
C GLU A 445 33.77 36.69 -0.12
N TYR A 446 32.87 36.48 0.84
CA TYR A 446 31.94 35.34 0.86
C TYR A 446 31.17 35.16 -0.48
N LYS A 447 30.79 36.27 -1.13
CA LYS A 447 30.09 36.26 -2.42
C LYS A 447 30.91 35.73 -3.59
N GLU A 448 32.23 35.76 -3.50
CA GLU A 448 33.12 35.27 -4.57
C GLU A 448 33.24 33.74 -4.55
N THR A 449 32.68 33.09 -3.52
CA THR A 449 32.89 31.66 -3.22
C THR A 449 31.61 30.82 -3.25
N THR A 450 30.46 31.46 -3.41
CA THR A 450 29.14 30.87 -3.68
C THR A 450 28.73 31.10 -5.12
#